data_AF-A0A8B8UK32-F1
#
_entry.id   AF-A0A8B8UK32-F1
#
_cell.length_a   1.000
_cell.length_b   1.000
_cell.length_c   1.000
_cell.angle_alpha   90.00
_cell.angle_beta   90.00
_cell.angle_gamma   90.00
#
_symmetry.space_group_name_H-M   'P 1'
#
loop_
_entity.id
_entity.type
_entity.pdbx_description
1 polymer ?
#
loop_
_entity_poly.entity_id
_entity_poly.type
_entity_poly.pdbx_seq_one_letter_code
_entity_poly.pdbx_strand_id
1 'polypeptide(L)'
;MRSEVQLQPSAQTSMARDFQDIQQLDSEDSDHQLSRDEGPGTCGHGSRRENPFWKGAQLQVELQTLKETSDNFSSGTLTEILALSSHGGSTGDKVTSLEAKLEKQQQALKADHATLLLHLKHFPVDLRMLTCQLAFLQSNGTQCCPVNWVDYEGSCYWFSRSGKPWLEAEKYCQLENAHLVIINSREEQKFIAQHTNPFQTWIGLTDSDGSWRWVDGTDYRYNYKNWAATQPDDWQGHELGGSEDCAEIRGDGRWNDDFCQQVKRWVCEMKRNITD
;
A
#
# COMPACT_ATOMS: atom_id res chain seq x y z
N MET A 1 29.26 -44.29 14.36
CA MET A 1 29.27 -42.93 13.82
C MET A 1 28.04 -42.77 12.94
N ARG A 2 26.97 -42.19 13.47
CA ARG A 2 25.80 -41.75 12.69
C ARG A 2 26.02 -40.27 12.38
N SER A 3 25.93 -39.88 11.12
CA SER A 3 25.89 -38.48 10.71
C SER A 3 24.45 -38.12 10.39
N GLU A 4 23.85 -37.28 11.21
CA GLU A 4 22.57 -36.62 10.92
C GLU A 4 22.82 -35.46 9.96
N VAL A 5 22.07 -35.41 8.86
CA VAL A 5 22.01 -34.27 7.96
C VAL A 5 20.75 -33.49 8.33
N GLN A 6 20.93 -32.29 8.90
CA GLN A 6 19.85 -31.33 9.14
C GLN A 6 19.45 -30.69 7.80
N LEU A 7 18.19 -30.87 7.41
CA LEU A 7 17.54 -30.16 6.31
C LEU A 7 16.99 -28.81 6.84
N GLN A 8 17.37 -27.70 6.20
CA GLN A 8 16.77 -26.37 6.44
C GLN A 8 15.37 -26.27 5.82
N PRO A 9 14.41 -25.56 6.45
CA PRO A 9 13.10 -25.29 5.82
C PRO A 9 13.21 -24.24 4.71
N SER A 10 12.61 -24.55 3.57
CA SER A 10 12.56 -23.74 2.35
C SER A 10 11.40 -22.72 2.33
N ALA A 11 11.37 -21.91 1.27
CA ALA A 11 10.61 -20.69 0.98
C ALA A 11 9.06 -20.70 1.13
N GLN A 12 8.43 -21.68 1.78
CA GLN A 12 6.99 -21.71 2.04
C GLN A 12 6.54 -20.84 3.22
N THR A 13 7.46 -20.44 4.11
CA THR A 13 7.15 -19.58 5.27
C THR A 13 7.05 -18.08 4.92
N SER A 14 7.42 -17.68 3.70
CA SER A 14 7.38 -16.28 3.26
C SER A 14 5.99 -15.85 2.76
N MET A 15 5.30 -16.70 1.99
CA MET A 15 3.99 -16.36 1.42
C MET A 15 2.83 -16.38 2.43
N ALA A 16 2.99 -17.07 3.56
CA ALA A 16 1.95 -17.17 4.60
C ALA A 16 1.86 -15.90 5.47
N ARG A 17 2.90 -15.05 5.49
CA ARG A 17 2.88 -13.77 6.22
C ARG A 17 2.27 -12.65 5.37
N ASP A 18 2.48 -12.67 4.06
CA ASP A 18 1.94 -11.66 3.14
C ASP A 18 0.40 -11.67 3.00
N PHE A 19 -0.29 -12.71 3.49
CA PHE A 19 -1.75 -12.84 3.42
C PHE A 19 -2.49 -12.41 4.69
N GLN A 20 -1.82 -12.33 5.84
CA GLN A 20 -2.47 -11.89 7.08
C GLN A 20 -2.65 -10.35 7.13
N ASP A 21 -1.87 -9.61 6.35
CA ASP A 21 -1.93 -8.14 6.30
C ASP A 21 -3.10 -7.59 5.46
N ILE A 22 -3.79 -8.43 4.67
CA ILE A 22 -4.94 -8.01 3.85
C ILE A 22 -6.26 -8.04 4.65
N GLN A 23 -6.37 -8.84 5.71
CA GLN A 23 -7.61 -8.99 6.49
C GLN A 23 -7.83 -7.92 7.57
N GLN A 24 -6.83 -7.08 7.88
CA GLN A 24 -6.95 -6.03 8.91
C GLN A 24 -7.34 -4.65 8.38
N LEU A 25 -7.52 -4.50 7.06
CA LEU A 25 -7.90 -3.21 6.46
C LEU A 25 -9.41 -2.90 6.52
N ASP A 26 -10.26 -3.83 6.97
CA ASP A 26 -11.73 -3.68 6.89
C ASP A 26 -12.47 -3.60 8.25
N SER A 27 -11.80 -3.63 9.41
CA SER A 27 -12.48 -3.84 10.69
C SER A 27 -12.73 -2.63 11.61
N GLU A 28 -12.31 -1.40 11.28
CA GLU A 28 -12.43 -0.27 12.23
C GLU A 28 -13.10 1.01 11.68
N ASP A 29 -13.96 0.89 10.67
CA ASP A 29 -14.90 1.96 10.29
C ASP A 29 -16.27 1.81 11.00
N SER A 30 -16.26 1.30 12.24
CA SER A 30 -17.47 0.99 13.00
C SER A 30 -17.30 1.31 14.47
N ASP A 31 -17.12 2.59 14.81
CA ASP A 31 -17.63 3.12 16.07
C ASP A 31 -17.69 4.65 16.05
N HIS A 32 -18.88 5.18 15.73
CA HIS A 32 -19.50 6.19 16.59
C HIS A 32 -21.01 6.28 16.36
N GLN A 33 -21.73 5.87 17.41
CA GLN A 33 -23.17 5.96 17.58
C GLN A 33 -23.67 7.41 17.51
N LEU A 34 -24.74 7.58 16.73
CA LEU A 34 -25.68 8.69 16.78
C LEU A 34 -26.37 8.77 18.15
N SER A 35 -26.41 9.97 18.73
CA SER A 35 -27.44 10.34 19.70
C SER A 35 -28.67 10.88 18.97
N ARG A 36 -29.82 10.33 19.35
CA ARG A 36 -31.17 10.51 18.82
C ARG A 36 -31.71 11.93 19.07
N ASP A 37 -32.48 12.44 18.12
CA ASP A 37 -33.78 13.07 18.38
C ASP A 37 -34.70 12.86 17.17
N GLU A 38 -35.85 12.21 17.41
CA GLU A 38 -36.90 11.97 16.42
C GLU A 38 -37.91 13.12 16.37
N GLY A 39 -38.34 13.49 15.15
CA GLY A 39 -39.53 14.29 14.89
C GLY A 39 -40.03 14.06 13.44
N PRO A 40 -41.33 13.89 13.19
CA PRO A 40 -41.83 13.17 12.01
C PRO A 40 -42.12 14.07 10.80
N GLY A 41 -41.78 13.58 9.60
CA GLY A 41 -42.10 14.23 8.33
C GLY A 41 -42.20 13.20 7.19
N THR A 42 -43.32 13.24 6.49
CA THR A 42 -43.90 12.21 5.61
C THR A 42 -43.30 12.08 4.21
N CYS A 43 -43.33 10.83 3.70
CA CYS A 43 -43.58 10.35 2.32
C CYS A 43 -42.76 10.85 1.12
N GLY A 44 -42.20 9.90 0.34
CA GLY A 44 -42.11 10.03 -1.12
C GLY A 44 -40.95 9.33 -1.84
N HIS A 45 -41.26 8.19 -2.47
CA HIS A 45 -40.63 7.54 -3.62
C HIS A 45 -39.11 7.26 -3.65
N GLY A 46 -38.83 5.95 -3.76
CA GLY A 46 -37.49 5.40 -3.95
C GLY A 46 -36.85 5.77 -5.29
N SER A 47 -35.53 5.93 -5.20
CA SER A 47 -34.60 5.38 -6.17
C SER A 47 -33.39 4.91 -5.36
N ARG A 48 -33.26 3.59 -5.21
CA ARG A 48 -32.16 2.94 -4.50
C ARG A 48 -30.87 3.23 -5.28
N ARG A 49 -30.18 4.31 -4.96
CA ARG A 49 -28.81 4.55 -5.44
C ARG A 49 -27.91 3.57 -4.70
N GLU A 50 -27.47 2.53 -5.40
CA GLU A 50 -26.48 1.60 -4.88
C GLU A 50 -25.16 2.36 -4.68
N ASN A 51 -24.65 2.34 -3.45
CA ASN A 51 -23.42 3.04 -3.08
C ASN A 51 -22.22 2.35 -3.78
N PRO A 52 -21.36 3.07 -4.53
CA PRO A 52 -20.21 2.50 -5.24
C PRO A 52 -19.18 1.83 -4.31
N PHE A 53 -19.14 2.26 -3.04
CA PHE A 53 -18.28 1.73 -1.99
C PHE A 53 -18.59 0.26 -1.65
N TRP A 54 -19.87 -0.10 -1.54
CA TRP A 54 -20.29 -1.48 -1.25
C TRP A 54 -19.97 -2.44 -2.39
N LYS A 55 -19.98 -1.96 -3.64
CA LYS A 55 -19.59 -2.80 -4.80
C LYS A 55 -18.11 -3.14 -4.80
N GLY A 56 -17.24 -2.20 -4.39
CA GLY A 56 -15.80 -2.42 -4.31
C GLY A 56 -15.41 -3.44 -3.25
N ALA A 57 -15.97 -3.30 -2.03
CA ALA A 57 -15.76 -4.24 -0.94
C ALA A 57 -16.36 -5.63 -1.26
N GLN A 58 -17.56 -5.68 -1.85
CA GLN A 58 -18.18 -6.93 -2.26
C GLN A 58 -17.38 -7.66 -3.34
N LEU A 59 -16.84 -6.94 -4.32
CA LEU A 59 -15.95 -7.50 -5.35
C LEU A 59 -14.67 -8.10 -4.74
N GLN A 60 -14.09 -7.47 -3.73
CA GLN A 60 -12.89 -7.97 -3.05
C GLN A 60 -13.18 -9.28 -2.29
N VAL A 61 -14.30 -9.32 -1.56
CA VAL A 61 -14.74 -10.52 -0.83
C VAL A 61 -15.06 -11.67 -1.78
N GLU A 62 -15.72 -11.38 -2.90
CA GLU A 62 -16.03 -12.38 -3.94
C GLU A 62 -14.74 -12.93 -4.58
N LEU A 63 -13.74 -12.07 -4.85
CA LEU A 63 -12.45 -12.49 -5.40
C LEU A 63 -11.66 -13.37 -4.43
N GLN A 64 -11.66 -13.01 -3.14
CA GLN A 64 -10.96 -13.76 -2.11
C GLN A 64 -11.61 -15.13 -1.87
N THR A 65 -12.96 -15.16 -1.84
CA THR A 65 -13.72 -16.41 -1.74
C THR A 65 -13.47 -17.32 -2.96
N LEU A 66 -13.40 -16.75 -4.17
CA LEU A 66 -13.09 -17.49 -5.39
C LEU A 66 -11.68 -18.09 -5.35
N LYS A 67 -10.71 -17.35 -4.78
CA LYS A 67 -9.33 -17.80 -4.62
C LYS A 67 -9.23 -19.00 -3.67
N GLU A 68 -9.86 -18.88 -2.49
CA GLU A 68 -9.86 -19.94 -1.48
C GLU A 68 -10.61 -21.20 -1.93
N THR A 69 -11.74 -21.03 -2.64
CA THR A 69 -12.47 -22.16 -3.21
C THR A 69 -11.70 -22.86 -4.33
N SER A 70 -10.96 -22.11 -5.16
CA SER A 70 -10.08 -22.69 -6.18
C SER A 70 -8.91 -23.48 -5.57
N ASP A 71 -8.26 -22.94 -4.54
CA ASP A 71 -7.12 -23.61 -3.88
C ASP A 71 -7.60 -24.89 -3.14
N ASN A 72 -8.74 -24.83 -2.45
CA ASN A 72 -9.32 -25.99 -1.75
C ASN A 72 -9.80 -27.09 -2.71
N PHE A 73 -10.44 -26.71 -3.82
CA PHE A 73 -10.86 -27.67 -4.84
C PHE A 73 -9.65 -28.37 -5.47
N SER A 74 -8.57 -27.64 -5.76
CA SER A 74 -7.34 -28.23 -6.31
C SER A 74 -6.72 -29.25 -5.34
N SER A 75 -6.61 -28.92 -4.05
CA SER A 75 -6.00 -29.83 -3.06
C SER A 75 -6.86 -31.06 -2.76
N GLY A 76 -8.18 -30.90 -2.67
CA GLY A 76 -9.11 -32.01 -2.41
C GLY A 76 -9.17 -33.01 -3.57
N THR A 77 -9.24 -32.49 -4.80
CA THR A 77 -9.31 -33.31 -6.02
C THR A 77 -8.02 -34.08 -6.26
N LEU A 78 -6.85 -33.48 -6.01
CA LEU A 78 -5.55 -34.18 -6.08
C LEU A 78 -5.46 -35.33 -5.08
N THR A 79 -5.96 -35.14 -3.86
CA THR A 79 -5.89 -36.17 -2.81
C THR A 79 -6.77 -37.38 -3.13
N GLU A 80 -7.96 -37.16 -3.68
CA GLU A 80 -8.87 -38.22 -4.12
C GLU A 80 -8.35 -38.96 -5.36
N ILE A 81 -7.71 -38.24 -6.28
CA ILE A 81 -7.09 -38.79 -7.49
C ILE A 81 -5.88 -39.69 -7.13
N LEU A 82 -5.03 -39.28 -6.18
CA LEU A 82 -3.90 -40.10 -5.70
C LEU A 82 -4.37 -41.42 -5.07
N ALA A 83 -5.52 -41.42 -4.39
CA ALA A 83 -6.10 -42.63 -3.80
C ALA A 83 -6.55 -43.68 -4.84
N LEU A 84 -6.92 -43.25 -6.06
CA LEU A 84 -7.36 -44.14 -7.15
C LEU A 84 -6.20 -44.78 -7.93
N SER A 85 -4.97 -44.27 -7.79
CA SER A 85 -3.80 -44.70 -8.57
C SER A 85 -3.20 -46.06 -8.15
N SER A 86 -3.57 -46.62 -6.99
CA SER A 86 -3.01 -47.88 -6.49
C SER A 86 -3.52 -49.14 -7.23
N HIS A 87 -4.54 -49.02 -8.10
CA HIS A 87 -5.12 -50.13 -8.85
C HIS A 87 -5.20 -49.81 -10.36
N GLY A 88 -4.11 -50.10 -11.08
CA GLY A 88 -4.08 -50.17 -12.55
C GLY A 88 -3.13 -49.15 -13.21
N GLY A 89 -1.97 -49.62 -13.69
CA GLY A 89 -0.88 -48.76 -14.22
C GLY A 89 -1.32 -47.76 -15.30
N SER A 90 -2.22 -48.14 -16.22
CA SER A 90 -2.70 -47.22 -17.27
C SER A 90 -3.63 -46.10 -16.75
N THR A 91 -4.33 -46.34 -15.63
CA THR A 91 -5.17 -45.33 -14.97
C THR A 91 -4.32 -44.39 -14.13
N GLY A 92 -3.30 -44.93 -13.45
CA GLY A 92 -2.30 -44.15 -12.70
C GLY A 92 -1.57 -43.12 -13.59
N ASP A 93 -1.12 -43.52 -14.78
CA ASP A 93 -0.45 -42.61 -15.71
C ASP A 93 -1.35 -41.44 -16.17
N LYS A 94 -2.63 -41.71 -16.39
CA LYS A 94 -3.63 -40.69 -16.76
C LYS A 94 -3.92 -39.74 -15.59
N VAL A 95 -3.98 -40.30 -14.38
CA VAL A 95 -4.13 -39.55 -13.14
C VAL A 95 -2.96 -38.57 -12.99
N THR A 96 -1.72 -39.03 -13.01
CA THR A 96 -0.54 -38.16 -12.89
C THR A 96 -0.46 -37.13 -14.02
N SER A 97 -0.92 -37.48 -15.24
CA SER A 97 -1.03 -36.52 -16.35
C SER A 97 -2.08 -35.43 -16.11
N LEU A 98 -3.20 -35.76 -15.47
CA LEU A 98 -4.24 -34.80 -15.10
C LEU A 98 -3.77 -33.89 -13.95
N GLU A 99 -3.07 -34.44 -12.97
CA GLU A 99 -2.46 -33.68 -11.87
C GLU A 99 -1.51 -32.61 -12.41
N ALA A 100 -0.57 -33.00 -13.29
CA ALA A 100 0.36 -32.06 -13.90
C ALA A 100 -0.34 -30.97 -14.74
N LYS A 101 -1.46 -31.31 -15.40
CA LYS A 101 -2.28 -30.32 -16.14
C LYS A 101 -2.99 -29.35 -15.20
N LEU A 102 -3.54 -29.86 -14.09
CA LEU A 102 -4.22 -29.05 -13.08
C LEU A 102 -3.24 -28.08 -12.41
N GLU A 103 -2.05 -28.56 -12.03
CA GLU A 103 -0.99 -27.71 -11.48
C GLU A 103 -0.56 -26.62 -12.47
N LYS A 104 -0.41 -26.97 -13.75
CA LYS A 104 -0.10 -26.00 -14.80
C LYS A 104 -1.21 -24.95 -14.95
N GLN A 105 -2.48 -25.35 -14.89
CA GLN A 105 -3.62 -24.42 -14.94
C GLN A 105 -3.69 -23.54 -13.70
N GLN A 106 -3.44 -24.10 -12.50
CA GLN A 106 -3.41 -23.34 -11.25
C GLN A 106 -2.31 -22.26 -11.29
N GLN A 107 -1.13 -22.61 -11.80
CA GLN A 107 -0.04 -21.66 -11.93
C GLN A 107 -0.35 -20.55 -12.94
N ALA A 108 -0.98 -20.90 -14.07
CA ALA A 108 -1.42 -19.92 -15.06
C ALA A 108 -2.46 -18.95 -14.47
N LEU A 109 -3.47 -19.47 -13.76
CA LEU A 109 -4.51 -18.65 -13.12
C LEU A 109 -3.91 -17.71 -12.06
N LYS A 110 -2.92 -18.17 -11.29
CA LYS A 110 -2.20 -17.33 -10.31
C LYS A 110 -1.44 -16.19 -10.99
N ALA A 111 -0.78 -16.46 -12.12
CA ALA A 111 -0.09 -15.44 -12.90
C ALA A 111 -1.06 -14.42 -13.53
N ASP A 112 -2.18 -14.89 -14.08
CA ASP A 112 -3.23 -14.03 -14.64
C ASP A 112 -3.86 -13.16 -13.55
N HIS A 113 -4.11 -13.70 -12.35
CA HIS A 113 -4.61 -12.94 -11.22
C HIS A 113 -3.63 -11.86 -10.76
N ALA A 114 -2.33 -12.17 -10.68
CA ALA A 114 -1.30 -11.16 -10.35
C ALA A 114 -1.26 -10.04 -11.40
N THR A 115 -1.38 -10.40 -12.68
CA THR A 115 -1.46 -9.44 -13.80
C THR A 115 -2.70 -8.57 -13.72
N LEU A 116 -3.86 -9.15 -13.38
CA LEU A 116 -5.11 -8.41 -13.22
C LEU A 116 -5.04 -7.44 -12.03
N LEU A 117 -4.49 -7.89 -10.90
CA LEU A 117 -4.27 -7.04 -9.73
C LEU A 117 -3.36 -5.85 -10.06
N LEU A 118 -2.32 -6.07 -10.88
CA LEU A 118 -1.45 -4.98 -11.34
C LEU A 118 -2.25 -3.95 -12.16
N HIS A 119 -3.05 -4.38 -13.12
CA HIS A 119 -3.89 -3.49 -13.92
C HIS A 119 -4.93 -2.73 -13.08
N LEU A 120 -5.57 -3.40 -12.11
CA LEU A 120 -6.53 -2.76 -11.21
C LEU A 120 -5.88 -1.69 -10.32
N LYS A 121 -4.60 -1.85 -9.97
CA LYS A 121 -3.83 -0.82 -9.24
C LYS A 121 -3.48 0.38 -10.11
N HIS A 122 -3.16 0.16 -11.38
CA HIS A 122 -2.77 1.23 -12.30
C HIS A 122 -3.97 2.01 -12.87
N PHE A 123 -5.11 1.35 -13.08
CA PHE A 123 -6.27 1.97 -13.74
C PHE A 123 -6.77 3.27 -13.07
N PRO A 124 -6.90 3.38 -11.73
CA PRO A 124 -7.26 4.65 -11.08
C PRO A 124 -6.21 5.75 -11.28
N VAL A 125 -4.93 5.39 -11.28
CA VAL A 125 -3.81 6.31 -11.51
C VAL A 125 -3.85 6.82 -12.94
N ASP A 126 -3.96 5.92 -13.91
CA ASP A 126 -4.10 6.24 -15.34
C ASP A 126 -5.28 7.17 -15.59
N LEU A 127 -6.43 6.90 -14.94
CA LEU A 127 -7.62 7.73 -15.06
C LEU A 127 -7.39 9.14 -14.48
N ARG A 128 -6.67 9.27 -13.35
CA ARG A 128 -6.31 10.58 -12.77
C ARG A 128 -5.37 11.34 -13.70
N MET A 129 -4.37 10.67 -14.28
CA MET A 129 -3.44 11.26 -15.23
C MET A 129 -4.14 11.73 -16.50
N LEU A 130 -5.05 10.92 -17.04
CA LEU A 130 -5.90 11.31 -18.18
C LEU A 130 -6.80 12.49 -17.84
N THR A 131 -7.38 12.52 -16.64
CA THR A 131 -8.19 13.65 -16.17
C THR A 131 -7.37 14.95 -16.11
N CYS A 132 -6.12 14.84 -15.64
CA CYS A 132 -5.15 15.94 -15.62
C CYS A 132 -4.82 16.42 -17.04
N GLN A 133 -4.49 15.51 -17.96
CA GLN A 133 -4.23 15.83 -19.37
C GLN A 133 -5.44 16.50 -20.04
N LEU A 134 -6.66 16.05 -19.74
CA LEU A 134 -7.87 16.65 -20.28
C LEU A 134 -8.07 18.08 -19.75
N ALA A 135 -7.81 18.30 -18.46
CA ALA A 135 -7.85 19.63 -17.86
C ALA A 135 -6.78 20.57 -18.45
N PHE A 136 -5.57 20.06 -18.70
CA PHE A 136 -4.48 20.79 -19.38
C PHE A 136 -4.89 21.26 -20.78
N LEU A 137 -5.52 20.37 -21.57
CA LEU A 137 -6.00 20.70 -22.91
C LEU A 137 -7.13 21.75 -22.88
N GLN A 138 -7.92 21.77 -21.81
CA GLN A 138 -9.00 22.75 -21.63
C GLN A 138 -8.51 24.11 -21.14
N SER A 139 -7.36 24.17 -20.46
CA SER A 139 -6.82 25.40 -19.85
C SER A 139 -5.71 26.09 -20.65
N ASN A 140 -5.46 25.69 -21.90
CA ASN A 140 -4.35 26.18 -22.73
C ASN A 140 -2.98 26.04 -22.06
N GLY A 141 -2.70 24.90 -21.44
CA GLY A 141 -1.33 24.52 -21.09
C GLY A 141 -0.91 24.74 -19.64
N THR A 142 -1.84 24.84 -18.69
CA THR A 142 -1.46 24.80 -17.27
C THR A 142 -1.20 23.37 -16.85
N GLN A 143 0.09 23.03 -16.74
CA GLN A 143 0.67 22.04 -15.84
C GLN A 143 -0.28 21.70 -14.68
N CYS A 144 -0.66 20.42 -14.58
CA CYS A 144 -1.74 19.99 -13.70
C CYS A 144 -1.24 18.97 -12.67
N CYS A 145 -1.84 18.99 -11.49
CA CYS A 145 -1.72 17.94 -10.49
C CYS A 145 -2.93 17.01 -10.54
N PRO A 146 -2.79 15.73 -10.15
CA PRO A 146 -3.93 14.82 -10.05
C PRO A 146 -5.01 15.35 -9.11
N VAL A 147 -6.25 14.89 -9.27
CA VAL A 147 -7.37 15.29 -8.40
C VAL A 147 -7.03 14.95 -6.94
N ASN A 148 -7.26 15.91 -6.03
CA ASN A 148 -6.91 15.87 -4.60
C ASN A 148 -5.41 15.98 -4.27
N TRP A 149 -4.56 16.31 -5.24
CA TRP A 149 -3.18 16.72 -5.00
C TRP A 149 -3.10 18.25 -5.03
N VAL A 150 -2.20 18.81 -4.24
CA VAL A 150 -1.96 20.26 -4.13
C VAL A 150 -0.73 20.63 -4.96
N ASP A 151 -0.86 21.61 -5.83
CA ASP A 151 0.25 22.17 -6.60
C ASP A 151 1.07 23.13 -5.74
N TYR A 152 2.39 22.97 -5.76
CA TYR A 152 3.32 23.93 -5.16
C TYR A 152 4.68 23.84 -5.87
N GLU A 153 5.21 24.99 -6.32
CA GLU A 153 6.57 25.13 -6.90
C GLU A 153 6.98 24.07 -7.96
N GLY A 154 6.03 23.58 -8.77
CA GLY A 154 6.32 22.62 -9.83
C GLY A 154 6.32 21.14 -9.40
N SER A 155 5.88 20.88 -8.17
CA SER A 155 5.58 19.54 -7.65
C SER A 155 4.09 19.45 -7.26
N CYS A 156 3.60 18.22 -7.18
CA CYS A 156 2.27 17.89 -6.70
C CYS A 156 2.40 17.12 -5.38
N TYR A 157 1.60 17.49 -4.38
CA TYR A 157 1.67 16.93 -3.04
C TYR A 157 0.34 16.31 -2.62
N TRP A 158 0.39 15.14 -2.00
CA TRP A 158 -0.78 14.49 -1.42
C TRP A 158 -0.57 14.24 0.07
N PHE A 159 -1.50 14.73 0.87
CA PHE A 159 -1.44 14.68 2.33
C PHE A 159 -2.39 13.60 2.82
N SER A 160 -1.86 12.60 3.53
CA SER A 160 -2.68 11.52 4.04
C SER A 160 -3.64 12.01 5.14
N ARG A 161 -4.77 11.32 5.27
CA ARG A 161 -5.74 11.55 6.37
C ARG A 161 -5.65 10.50 7.47
N SER A 162 -5.14 9.32 7.13
CA SER A 162 -4.84 8.20 8.03
C SER A 162 -3.34 8.02 8.22
N GLY A 163 -2.94 7.18 9.17
CA GLY A 163 -1.54 6.87 9.44
C GLY A 163 -1.10 5.50 8.92
N LYS A 164 0.21 5.35 8.68
CA LYS A 164 0.88 4.10 8.28
C LYS A 164 2.31 4.03 8.84
N PRO A 165 2.89 2.83 9.00
CA PRO A 165 4.34 2.66 9.11
C PRO A 165 5.06 3.27 7.91
N TRP A 166 6.28 3.76 8.12
CA TRP A 166 7.03 4.51 7.12
C TRP A 166 7.20 3.74 5.80
N LEU A 167 7.56 2.45 5.87
CA LEU A 167 7.76 1.61 4.69
C LEU A 167 6.46 1.42 3.89
N GLU A 168 5.32 1.30 4.57
CA GLU A 168 4.02 1.22 3.89
C GLU A 168 3.62 2.56 3.27
N ALA A 169 3.96 3.67 3.93
CA ALA A 169 3.70 5.01 3.40
C ALA A 169 4.50 5.26 2.11
N GLU A 170 5.78 4.88 2.06
CA GLU A 170 6.59 4.95 0.83
C GLU A 170 6.02 4.05 -0.27
N LYS A 171 5.64 2.80 0.05
CA LYS A 171 4.99 1.91 -0.91
C LYS A 171 3.69 2.51 -1.46
N TYR A 172 2.91 3.21 -0.63
CA TYR A 172 1.71 3.91 -1.08
C TYR A 172 2.07 5.01 -2.08
N CYS A 173 3.05 5.85 -1.77
CA CYS A 173 3.48 6.90 -2.71
C CYS A 173 4.00 6.32 -4.02
N GLN A 174 4.79 5.24 -3.99
CA GLN A 174 5.29 4.55 -5.18
C GLN A 174 4.16 4.02 -6.07
N LEU A 175 3.08 3.50 -5.48
CA LEU A 175 1.89 3.07 -6.21
C LEU A 175 1.15 4.22 -6.90
N GLU A 176 1.29 5.44 -6.39
CA GLU A 176 0.78 6.67 -6.99
C GLU A 176 1.82 7.32 -7.94
N ASN A 177 2.90 6.60 -8.31
CA ASN A 177 4.02 7.12 -9.11
C ASN A 177 4.65 8.40 -8.49
N ALA A 178 4.74 8.39 -7.17
CA ALA A 178 5.29 9.43 -6.32
C ALA A 178 6.31 8.81 -5.33
N HIS A 179 6.88 9.65 -4.49
CA HIS A 179 7.67 9.22 -3.33
C HIS A 179 7.18 9.93 -2.07
N LEU A 180 7.54 9.45 -0.89
CA LEU A 180 7.46 10.29 0.30
C LEU A 180 8.22 11.61 0.05
N VAL A 181 7.66 12.71 0.54
CA VAL A 181 8.13 14.07 0.21
C VAL A 181 9.61 14.26 0.51
N ILE A 182 10.31 14.91 -0.43
CA ILE A 182 11.73 15.23 -0.34
C ILE A 182 11.87 16.74 -0.21
N ILE A 183 12.29 17.22 0.95
CA ILE A 183 12.27 18.65 1.25
C ILE A 183 13.58 19.30 0.83
N ASN A 184 13.51 20.08 -0.23
CA ASN A 184 14.66 20.68 -0.91
C ASN A 184 14.90 22.15 -0.54
N SER A 185 13.87 22.83 -0.03
CA SER A 185 13.94 24.26 0.30
C SER A 185 13.24 24.62 1.61
N ARG A 186 13.52 25.82 2.10
CA ARG A 186 12.85 26.37 3.29
C ARG A 186 11.38 26.70 3.02
N GLU A 187 11.11 27.15 1.80
CA GLU A 187 9.78 27.51 1.30
C GLU A 187 8.90 26.27 1.22
N GLU A 188 9.42 25.19 0.66
CA GLU A 188 8.79 23.87 0.64
C GLU A 188 8.54 23.36 2.06
N GLN A 189 9.54 23.40 2.95
CA GLN A 189 9.37 23.01 4.35
C GLN A 189 8.18 23.74 5.02
N LYS A 190 8.07 25.05 4.77
CA LYS A 190 6.98 25.87 5.32
C LYS A 190 5.64 25.44 4.74
N PHE A 191 5.57 25.20 3.44
CA PHE A 191 4.36 24.71 2.76
C PHE A 191 3.91 23.36 3.33
N ILE A 192 4.83 22.39 3.49
CA ILE A 192 4.52 21.08 4.07
C ILE A 192 4.03 21.22 5.51
N ALA A 193 4.75 21.97 6.35
CA ALA A 193 4.39 22.16 7.76
C ALA A 193 3.00 22.80 7.95
N GLN A 194 2.58 23.69 7.05
CA GLN A 194 1.24 24.30 7.08
C GLN A 194 0.11 23.29 6.84
N HIS A 195 0.38 22.24 6.06
CA HIS A 195 -0.61 21.21 5.72
C HIS A 195 -0.57 20.00 6.67
N THR A 196 0.57 19.76 7.32
CA THR A 196 0.73 18.63 8.24
C THR A 196 0.38 18.96 9.68
N ASN A 197 0.47 20.24 10.10
CA ASN A 197 0.11 20.64 11.47
C ASN A 197 -1.36 20.29 11.81
N PRO A 198 -1.65 19.80 13.04
CA PRO A 198 -0.74 19.54 14.16
C PRO A 198 -0.17 18.11 14.18
N PHE A 199 -0.30 17.36 13.10
CA PHE A 199 -0.04 15.92 13.06
C PHE A 199 1.43 15.59 12.80
N GLN A 200 1.92 14.60 13.53
CA GLN A 200 3.16 13.90 13.20
C GLN A 200 3.05 13.23 11.83
N THR A 201 4.04 13.49 10.97
CA THR A 201 3.94 13.16 9.56
C THR A 201 5.27 12.69 8.97
N TRP A 202 5.30 11.48 8.40
CA TRP A 202 6.45 10.92 7.70
C TRP A 202 6.86 11.73 6.47
N ILE A 203 8.18 11.84 6.28
CA ILE A 203 8.84 12.39 5.09
C ILE A 203 9.78 11.35 4.50
N GLY A 204 10.26 11.57 3.28
CA GLY A 204 11.06 10.60 2.51
C GLY A 204 12.51 10.48 2.94
N LEU A 205 12.80 10.62 4.23
CA LEU A 205 14.14 10.61 4.80
C LEU A 205 14.27 9.47 5.81
N THR A 206 15.27 8.62 5.63
CA THR A 206 15.55 7.44 6.46
C THR A 206 17.06 7.20 6.56
N ASP A 207 17.52 6.55 7.63
CA ASP A 207 18.89 6.06 7.77
C ASP A 207 18.98 4.57 8.11
N SER A 208 17.97 3.75 7.77
CA SER A 208 17.95 2.29 8.02
C SER A 208 19.17 1.50 7.50
N ASP A 209 19.93 2.10 6.57
CA ASP A 209 21.17 1.55 6.03
C ASP A 209 22.43 2.18 6.70
N GLY A 210 22.28 2.76 7.89
CA GLY A 210 23.32 3.42 8.70
C GLY A 210 23.68 4.85 8.28
N SER A 211 22.92 5.47 7.37
CA SER A 211 23.14 6.86 6.93
C SER A 211 21.91 7.48 6.28
N TRP A 212 21.60 8.72 6.70
CA TRP A 212 20.47 9.52 6.21
C TRP A 212 20.50 9.68 4.69
N ARG A 213 19.42 9.26 4.04
CA ARG A 213 19.20 9.30 2.60
C ARG A 213 17.76 9.64 2.26
N TRP A 214 17.59 10.35 1.15
CA TRP A 214 16.27 10.57 0.57
C TRP A 214 15.85 9.35 -0.26
N VAL A 215 14.54 9.08 -0.30
CA VAL A 215 13.93 7.94 -1.02
C VAL A 215 14.18 7.92 -2.53
N ASP A 216 14.49 9.07 -3.15
CA ASP A 216 14.86 9.17 -4.57
C ASP A 216 16.37 8.98 -4.83
N GLY A 217 17.17 8.76 -3.78
CA GLY A 217 18.61 8.62 -3.85
C GLY A 217 19.38 9.95 -3.93
N THR A 218 18.72 11.10 -3.79
CA THR A 218 19.43 12.39 -3.68
C THR A 218 20.27 12.44 -2.40
N ASP A 219 21.45 13.06 -2.52
CA ASP A 219 22.42 13.10 -1.42
C ASP A 219 21.98 14.10 -0.34
N TYR A 220 21.48 13.57 0.77
CA TYR A 220 21.05 14.31 1.96
C TYR A 220 22.07 15.39 2.43
N ARG A 221 23.38 15.20 2.19
CA ARG A 221 24.41 16.15 2.64
C ARG A 221 24.25 17.53 2.04
N TYR A 222 23.76 17.63 0.80
CA TYR A 222 23.66 18.89 0.06
C TYR A 222 22.26 19.53 0.12
N ASN A 223 21.27 18.83 0.68
CA ASN A 223 19.89 19.31 0.75
C ASN A 223 19.62 20.10 2.03
N TYR A 224 18.49 20.81 2.02
CA TYR A 224 17.93 21.54 3.15
C TYR A 224 17.74 20.62 4.38
N LYS A 225 17.88 21.20 5.59
CA LYS A 225 17.77 20.47 6.86
C LYS A 225 16.93 21.28 7.85
N ASN A 226 16.03 20.60 8.56
CA ASN A 226 15.16 21.25 9.55
C ASN A 226 14.90 20.42 10.82
N TRP A 227 15.90 19.65 11.25
CA TRP A 227 15.90 18.96 12.53
C TRP A 227 15.52 19.89 13.70
N ALA A 228 14.80 19.33 14.67
CA ALA A 228 14.61 19.96 15.96
C ALA A 228 15.96 20.11 16.67
N ALA A 229 16.00 20.95 17.70
CA ALA A 229 17.16 20.97 18.58
C ALA A 229 17.39 19.56 19.13
N THR A 230 18.66 19.16 19.20
CA THR A 230 19.15 17.83 19.61
C THR A 230 18.85 16.67 18.66
N GLN A 231 18.13 16.88 17.55
CA GLN A 231 17.83 15.82 16.59
C GLN A 231 18.80 15.75 15.38
N PRO A 232 18.98 14.58 14.76
CA PRO A 232 18.47 13.26 15.17
C PRO A 232 19.24 12.67 16.38
N ASP A 233 18.56 11.98 17.29
CA ASP A 233 19.13 11.49 18.56
C ASP A 233 19.10 9.97 18.77
N ASP A 234 18.52 9.20 17.83
CA ASP A 234 18.35 7.75 17.93
C ASP A 234 17.87 7.35 19.33
N TRP A 235 16.74 7.93 19.78
CA TRP A 235 16.34 7.85 21.17
C TRP A 235 15.95 6.42 21.59
N GLN A 236 16.90 5.77 22.24
CA GLN A 236 16.74 4.40 22.73
C GLN A 236 15.84 4.32 23.98
N GLY A 237 15.13 3.18 24.09
CA GLY A 237 14.54 2.74 25.37
C GLY A 237 13.08 3.11 25.61
N HIS A 238 12.41 3.77 24.67
CA HIS A 238 10.96 3.96 24.72
C HIS A 238 10.18 2.96 23.87
N GLU A 239 10.86 2.24 22.98
CA GLU A 239 10.33 1.06 22.27
C GLU A 239 11.30 -0.13 22.41
N LEU A 240 10.77 -1.36 22.33
CA LEU A 240 11.54 -2.58 22.54
C LEU A 240 12.46 -2.89 21.34
N GLY A 241 13.72 -2.45 21.42
CA GLY A 241 14.82 -3.01 20.64
C GLY A 241 14.93 -2.56 19.18
N GLY A 242 14.51 -1.33 18.86
CA GLY A 242 14.76 -0.69 17.57
C GLY A 242 15.59 0.59 17.70
N SER A 243 16.05 1.09 16.55
CA SER A 243 16.60 2.43 16.36
C SER A 243 15.56 3.33 15.68
N GLU A 244 15.70 4.64 15.86
CA GLU A 244 14.84 5.63 15.23
C GLU A 244 15.33 5.94 13.81
N ASP A 245 15.00 5.07 12.85
CA ASP A 245 15.62 5.14 11.52
C ASP A 245 14.82 5.96 10.47
N CYS A 246 13.73 6.60 10.87
CA CYS A 246 12.78 7.26 9.95
C CYS A 246 12.41 8.66 10.40
N ALA A 247 12.48 9.64 9.50
CA ALA A 247 12.21 11.04 9.84
C ALA A 247 10.72 11.41 9.71
N GLU A 248 10.21 12.12 10.71
CA GLU A 248 8.91 12.79 10.72
C GLU A 248 9.04 14.32 10.80
N ILE A 249 7.98 15.01 10.42
CA ILE A 249 7.69 16.39 10.83
C ILE A 249 6.79 16.34 12.06
N ARG A 250 7.19 17.04 13.12
CA ARG A 250 6.42 17.24 14.35
C ARG A 250 5.41 18.39 14.22
N GLY A 251 4.51 18.51 15.19
CA GLY A 251 3.51 19.59 15.23
C GLY A 251 4.08 21.02 15.27
N ASP A 252 5.35 21.21 15.65
CA ASP A 252 6.06 22.49 15.57
C ASP A 252 6.74 22.75 14.21
N GLY A 253 6.59 21.81 13.27
CA GLY A 253 7.16 21.87 11.92
C GLY A 253 8.63 21.48 11.83
N ARG A 254 9.26 21.01 12.93
CA ARG A 254 10.66 20.53 12.94
C ARG A 254 10.74 19.02 12.71
N TRP A 255 11.90 18.54 12.28
CA TRP A 255 12.12 17.12 12.05
C TRP A 255 12.56 16.39 13.31
N ASN A 256 12.16 15.14 13.40
CA ASN A 256 12.50 14.17 14.44
C ASN A 256 12.68 12.81 13.77
N ASP A 257 13.67 12.05 14.19
CA ASP A 257 13.79 10.64 13.88
C ASP A 257 12.89 9.85 14.84
N ASP A 258 12.23 8.81 14.35
CA ASP A 258 11.34 7.98 15.13
C ASP A 258 11.36 6.54 14.57
N PHE A 259 10.84 5.59 15.34
CA PHE A 259 10.73 4.19 14.95
C PHE A 259 9.87 4.08 13.70
N CYS A 260 10.44 3.50 12.63
CA CYS A 260 9.77 3.37 11.34
C CYS A 260 8.42 2.64 11.39
N GLN A 261 8.16 1.87 12.45
CA GLN A 261 6.91 1.14 12.68
C GLN A 261 5.79 2.00 13.29
N GLN A 262 6.09 3.22 13.73
CA GLN A 262 5.06 4.13 14.22
C GLN A 262 4.04 4.44 13.12
N VAL A 263 2.78 4.50 13.53
CA VAL A 263 1.66 4.81 12.65
C VAL A 263 1.48 6.32 12.60
N LYS A 264 1.95 6.95 11.52
CA LYS A 264 1.88 8.41 11.35
C LYS A 264 1.30 8.77 9.99
N ARG A 265 0.79 10.00 9.88
CA ARG A 265 0.42 10.52 8.55
C ARG A 265 1.64 10.60 7.66
N TRP A 266 1.45 10.79 6.37
CA TRP A 266 2.56 10.93 5.42
C TRP A 266 2.21 11.90 4.31
N VAL A 267 3.23 12.38 3.60
CA VAL A 267 3.06 13.22 2.42
C VAL A 267 3.76 12.58 1.26
N CYS A 268 3.05 12.42 0.15
CA CYS A 268 3.64 12.04 -1.12
C CYS A 268 3.96 13.28 -1.97
N GLU A 269 5.04 13.23 -2.73
CA GLU A 269 5.44 14.21 -3.73
C GLU A 269 5.70 13.53 -5.08
N MET A 270 5.21 14.14 -6.15
CA MET A 270 5.65 13.84 -7.51
C MET A 270 5.97 15.13 -8.26
N LYS A 271 6.88 15.07 -9.24
CA LYS A 271 7.10 16.20 -10.13
C LYS A 271 5.89 16.39 -11.04
N ARG A 272 5.52 17.65 -11.24
CA ARG A 272 4.41 18.01 -12.11
C ARG A 272 4.72 17.60 -13.54
N ASN A 273 3.78 16.91 -14.18
CA ASN A 273 3.96 16.49 -15.56
C ASN A 273 4.14 17.71 -16.48
N ILE A 274 5.30 17.76 -17.14
CA ILE A 274 5.57 18.68 -18.24
C ILE A 274 5.25 17.88 -19.50
N THR A 275 4.07 18.10 -20.08
CA THR A 275 3.83 17.67 -21.45
C THR A 275 4.38 18.76 -22.35
N ASP A 276 5.62 18.60 -22.79
CA ASP A 276 6.20 19.37 -23.90
C ASP A 276 5.46 19.10 -25.22
#